data_AF-A0A3D3XQ88-F1
#
_entry.id   AF-A0A3D3XQ88-F1
#
_cell.length_a   1.000
_cell.length_b   1.000
_cell.length_c   1.000
_cell.angle_alpha   90.00
_cell.angle_beta   90.00
_cell.angle_gamma   90.00
#
_symmetry.space_group_name_H-M   'P 1'
#
loop_
_entity.id
_entity.type
_entity.pdbx_description
1 polymer ?
#
loop_
_entity_poly.entity_id
_entity_poly.type
_entity_poly.pdbx_seq_one_letter_code
_entity_poly.pdbx_strand_id
1 'polypeptide(L)'
;ISLSAFLFCVHGLIISSGFSFVLFLSYFINVFLAVSGYFIIYKLRLKHPEKLGFIFMGLSGLKFVVFFIVLQPLYNEDDNMSIIEFGMFFIPYFVTTSTETIALVRILNKE
;
A
#
# COMPACT_ATOMS: atom_id res chain seq x y z
N ILE A 1 0.53 10.42 -3.00
CA ILE A 1 -0.83 10.93 -2.68
C ILE A 1 -1.60 11.25 -3.97
N SER A 2 -1.14 12.17 -4.84
CA SER A 2 -1.85 12.50 -6.11
C SER A 2 -2.09 11.28 -7.03
N LEU A 3 -1.06 10.45 -7.27
CA LEU A 3 -1.19 9.25 -8.11
C LEU A 3 -2.18 8.20 -7.55
N SER A 4 -2.15 7.98 -6.23
CA SER A 4 -3.06 7.04 -5.56
C SER A 4 -4.51 7.53 -5.60
N ALA A 5 -4.74 8.84 -5.47
CA ALA A 5 -6.08 9.43 -5.56
C ALA A 5 -6.64 9.35 -6.99
N PHE A 6 -5.81 9.61 -8.01
CA PHE A 6 -6.20 9.42 -9.40
C PHE A 6 -6.61 7.97 -9.68
N LEU A 7 -5.80 7.01 -9.22
CA LEU A 7 -6.10 5.59 -9.41
C LEU A 7 -7.32 5.14 -8.61
N PHE A 8 -7.61 5.73 -7.46
CA PHE A 8 -8.86 5.49 -6.73
C PHE A 8 -10.06 5.89 -7.58
N CYS A 9 -10.02 7.08 -8.20
CA CYS A 9 -11.09 7.54 -9.09
C CYS A 9 -11.25 6.63 -10.31
N VAL A 10 -10.15 6.26 -10.97
CA VAL A 10 -10.19 5.38 -12.15
C VAL A 10 -10.72 3.99 -11.77
N HIS A 11 -10.25 3.42 -10.66
CA HIS A 11 -10.67 2.10 -10.20
C HIS A 11 -12.15 2.08 -9.80
N GLY A 12 -12.63 3.13 -9.10
CA GLY A 12 -14.04 3.29 -8.75
C GLY A 12 -14.97 3.47 -9.95
N LEU A 13 -14.48 4.04 -11.07
CA LEU A 13 -15.24 4.17 -12.31
C LEU A 13 -15.31 2.86 -13.12
N ILE A 14 -14.30 2.00 -13.01
CA ILE A 14 -14.22 0.72 -13.73
C ILE A 14 -15.06 -0.36 -13.02
N ILE A 15 -15.12 -0.33 -11.69
CA ILE A 15 -15.89 -1.28 -10.90
C ILE A 15 -17.39 -0.95 -11.02
N SER A 16 -18.18 -1.93 -11.49
CA SER A 16 -19.63 -1.78 -11.69
C SER A 16 -20.42 -1.52 -10.39
N SER A 17 -19.85 -1.82 -9.21
CA SER A 17 -20.42 -1.52 -7.89
C SER A 17 -20.06 -0.12 -7.35
N GLY A 18 -19.30 0.69 -8.10
CA GLY A 18 -18.96 2.07 -7.74
C GLY A 18 -17.98 2.22 -6.55
N PHE A 19 -17.96 3.41 -5.96
CA PHE A 19 -17.12 3.76 -4.80
C PHE A 19 -17.59 3.06 -3.52
N SER A 20 -17.15 1.81 -3.34
CA SER A 20 -17.44 1.03 -2.13
C SER A 20 -16.60 1.49 -0.93
N PHE A 21 -17.14 1.34 0.29
CA PHE A 21 -16.40 1.67 1.52
C PHE A 21 -15.10 0.86 1.64
N VAL A 22 -15.12 -0.42 1.23
CA VAL A 22 -13.95 -1.31 1.26
C VAL A 22 -12.86 -0.85 0.28
N LEU A 23 -13.24 -0.32 -0.88
CA LEU A 23 -12.31 0.27 -1.85
C LEU A 23 -11.64 1.51 -1.24
N PHE A 24 -12.43 2.42 -0.66
CA PHE A 24 -11.89 3.59 0.02
C PHE A 24 -10.94 3.21 1.15
N LEU A 25 -11.35 2.26 2.00
CA LEU A 25 -10.55 1.77 3.12
C LEU A 25 -9.23 1.16 2.65
N SER A 26 -9.25 0.41 1.54
CA SER A 26 -8.04 -0.20 0.96
C SER A 26 -7.03 0.85 0.47
N TYR A 27 -7.49 1.89 -0.22
CA TYR A 27 -6.62 2.99 -0.63
C TYR A 27 -6.11 3.78 0.57
N PHE A 28 -6.98 4.05 1.55
CA PHE A 28 -6.63 4.78 2.77
C PHE A 28 -5.56 4.06 3.59
N ILE A 29 -5.75 2.77 3.88
CA ILE A 29 -4.79 1.95 4.64
C ILE A 29 -3.46 1.87 3.90
N ASN A 30 -3.46 1.63 2.59
CA ASN A 30 -2.21 1.54 1.82
C ASN A 30 -1.44 2.88 1.81
N VAL A 31 -2.13 4.01 1.65
CA VAL A 31 -1.50 5.33 1.72
C VAL A 31 -0.99 5.61 3.14
N PHE A 32 -1.78 5.30 4.18
CA PHE A 32 -1.39 5.51 5.57
C PHE A 32 -0.15 4.70 5.95
N LEU A 33 -0.11 3.41 5.59
CA LEU A 33 1.04 2.55 5.82
C LEU A 33 2.26 3.01 5.03
N ALA A 34 2.07 3.49 3.80
CA ALA A 34 3.17 4.03 3.00
C ALA A 34 3.76 5.31 3.60
N VAL A 35 2.92 6.24 4.05
CA VAL A 35 3.38 7.47 4.73
C VAL A 35 4.11 7.12 6.03
N SER A 36 3.56 6.21 6.82
CA SER A 36 4.17 5.76 8.07
C SER A 36 5.51 5.06 7.82
N GLY A 37 5.57 4.16 6.83
CA GLY A 37 6.78 3.45 6.44
C GLY A 37 7.87 4.39 5.93
N TYR A 38 7.51 5.33 5.06
CA TYR A 38 8.42 6.38 4.62
C TYR A 38 8.98 7.20 5.77
N PHE A 39 8.15 7.60 6.74
CA PHE A 39 8.61 8.36 7.91
C PHE A 39 9.61 7.56 8.77
N ILE A 40 9.33 6.27 9.00
CA ILE A 40 10.23 5.36 9.73
C ILE A 40 11.59 5.26 9.01
N ILE A 41 11.57 5.02 7.70
CA ILE A 41 12.79 4.95 6.87
C ILE A 41 13.55 6.28 6.90
N TYR A 42 12.85 7.39 6.72
CA TYR A 42 13.46 8.72 6.71
C TYR A 42 14.12 9.07 8.05
N LYS A 43 13.55 8.62 9.18
CA LYS A 43 14.17 8.82 10.49
C LYS A 43 15.37 7.90 10.71
N LEU A 44 15.27 6.65 10.27
CA LEU A 44 16.32 5.65 10.46
C LEU A 44 17.50 5.79 9.51
N ARG A 45 17.35 6.53 8.39
CA ARG A 45 18.42 6.72 7.42
C ARG A 45 19.71 7.30 8.02
N LEU A 46 19.56 8.20 8.99
CA LEU A 46 20.72 8.86 9.62
C LEU A 46 21.43 7.95 10.62
N LYS A 47 20.75 6.92 11.13
CA LYS A 47 21.25 6.08 12.22
C LYS A 47 21.72 4.71 11.73
N HIS A 48 21.03 4.13 10.75
CA HIS A 48 21.26 2.77 10.24
C HIS A 48 21.02 2.70 8.71
N PRO A 49 21.77 3.46 7.88
CA PRO A 49 21.60 3.47 6.43
C PRO A 49 21.74 2.08 5.80
N GLU A 50 22.61 1.24 6.35
CA GLU A 50 22.89 -0.12 5.86
C GLU A 50 21.72 -1.11 6.06
N LYS A 51 20.77 -0.79 6.94
CA LYS A 51 19.61 -1.65 7.26
C LYS A 51 18.31 -1.20 6.60
N LEU A 52 18.31 -0.07 5.89
CA LEU A 52 17.09 0.51 5.34
C LEU A 52 16.36 -0.41 4.36
N GLY A 53 17.10 -1.17 3.54
CA GLY A 53 16.51 -2.15 2.63
C GLY A 53 15.73 -3.24 3.37
N PHE A 54 16.30 -3.79 4.45
CA PHE A 54 15.64 -4.80 5.29
C PHE A 54 14.43 -4.23 6.02
N ILE A 55 14.54 -3.01 6.56
CA ILE A 55 13.43 -2.31 7.21
C ILE A 55 12.28 -2.10 6.21
N PHE A 56 12.58 -1.67 4.99
CA PHE A 56 11.59 -1.48 3.93
C PHE A 56 10.90 -2.79 3.53
N MET A 57 11.65 -3.88 3.39
CA MET A 57 11.09 -5.20 3.10
C MET A 57 10.14 -5.64 4.22
N GLY A 58 10.53 -5.48 5.48
CA GLY A 58 9.70 -5.79 6.64
C GLY A 58 8.42 -4.94 6.68
N LEU A 59 8.52 -3.63 6.46
CA LEU A 59 7.36 -2.72 6.41
C LEU A 59 6.41 -3.05 5.25
N SER A 60 6.95 -3.41 4.08
CA SER A 60 6.14 -3.82 2.93
C SER A 60 5.44 -5.16 3.19
N GLY A 61 6.14 -6.12 3.81
CA GLY A 61 5.54 -7.38 4.27
C GLY A 61 4.44 -7.17 5.32
N LEU A 62 4.63 -6.21 6.23
CA LEU A 62 3.61 -5.85 7.23
C LEU A 62 2.30 -5.37 6.56
N LYS A 63 2.37 -4.70 5.41
CA LYS A 63 1.15 -4.31 4.66
C LYS A 63 0.31 -5.51 4.24
N PHE A 64 0.96 -6.62 3.85
CA PHE A 64 0.25 -7.87 3.56
C PHE A 64 -0.40 -8.44 4.82
N VAL A 65 0.29 -8.42 5.96
CA VAL A 65 -0.29 -8.87 7.23
C VAL A 65 -1.52 -8.04 7.62
N VAL A 66 -1.43 -6.70 7.48
CA VAL A 66 -2.58 -5.82 7.72
C VAL A 66 -3.73 -6.13 6.78
N PHE A 67 -3.45 -6.47 5.52
CA PHE A 67 -4.48 -6.92 4.59
C PHE A 67 -5.20 -8.18 5.07
N PHE A 68 -4.46 -9.22 5.47
CA PHE A 68 -5.07 -10.47 5.96
C PHE A 68 -5.93 -10.25 7.21
N ILE A 69 -5.54 -9.34 8.10
CA ILE A 69 -6.26 -9.10 9.36
C ILE A 69 -7.47 -8.16 9.17
N VAL A 70 -7.32 -7.10 8.37
CA VAL A 70 -8.32 -6.02 8.29
C VAL A 70 -9.18 -6.10 7.04
N LEU A 71 -8.57 -6.34 5.88
CA LEU A 71 -9.25 -6.23 4.59
C LEU A 71 -9.85 -7.57 4.14
N GLN A 72 -9.13 -8.68 4.29
CA GLN A 72 -9.63 -10.02 3.96
C GLN A 72 -11.01 -10.35 4.58
N PRO A 73 -11.27 -10.12 5.89
CA PRO A 73 -12.59 -10.40 6.45
C PRO A 73 -13.69 -9.47 5.92
N LEU A 74 -13.34 -8.29 5.38
CA LEU A 74 -14.30 -7.38 4.75
C LEU A 74 -14.60 -7.75 3.28
N TYR A 75 -13.74 -8.58 2.67
CA TYR A 75 -13.94 -9.11 1.32
C TYR A 75 -14.67 -10.47 1.34
N ASN A 76 -14.41 -11.31 2.33
CA ASN A 76 -14.96 -12.68 2.42
C ASN A 76 -16.38 -12.72 3.04
N GLU A 77 -17.37 -12.06 2.45
CA GLU A 77 -18.78 -12.32 2.82
C GLU A 77 -19.28 -13.67 2.26
N ASP A 78 -18.73 -14.13 1.13
CA ASP A 78 -19.16 -15.35 0.41
C ASP A 78 -18.13 -16.50 0.38
N ASP A 79 -17.12 -16.46 1.26
CA ASP A 79 -16.04 -17.47 1.41
C ASP A 79 -15.18 -17.74 0.15
N ASN A 80 -15.36 -16.92 -0.91
CA ASN A 80 -14.59 -17.00 -2.15
C ASN A 80 -14.14 -15.62 -2.61
N MET A 81 -12.82 -15.40 -2.66
CA MET A 81 -12.26 -14.12 -3.04
C MET A 81 -12.37 -13.90 -4.56
N SER A 82 -13.06 -12.85 -4.96
CA SER A 82 -13.16 -12.44 -6.36
C SER A 82 -11.85 -11.80 -6.86
N ILE A 83 -11.55 -11.96 -8.16
CA ILE A 83 -10.46 -11.25 -8.83
C ILE A 83 -10.59 -9.73 -8.65
N ILE A 84 -11.82 -9.23 -8.57
CA ILE A 84 -12.11 -7.81 -8.35
C ILE A 84 -11.64 -7.39 -6.95
N GLU A 85 -11.94 -8.17 -5.92
CA GLU A 85 -11.55 -7.91 -4.52
C GLU A 85 -10.05 -7.97 -4.31
N PHE A 86 -9.40 -8.92 -4.98
CA PHE A 86 -7.94 -8.96 -5.02
C PHE A 86 -7.37 -7.69 -5.64
N GLY A 87 -7.94 -7.23 -6.76
CA GLY A 87 -7.57 -5.98 -7.41
C GLY A 87 -7.74 -4.75 -6.50
N MET A 88 -8.81 -4.70 -5.70
CA MET A 88 -9.10 -3.61 -4.75
C MET A 88 -7.99 -3.40 -3.72
N PHE A 89 -7.31 -4.47 -3.29
CA PHE A 89 -6.13 -4.36 -2.46
C PHE A 89 -4.83 -4.19 -3.26
N PHE A 90 -4.63 -5.02 -4.29
CA PHE A 90 -3.32 -5.15 -4.93
C PHE A 90 -2.93 -3.93 -5.76
N ILE A 91 -3.89 -3.24 -6.39
CA ILE A 91 -3.63 -2.02 -7.18
C ILE A 91 -3.09 -0.88 -6.30
N PRO A 92 -3.78 -0.45 -5.22
CA PRO A 92 -3.24 0.60 -4.35
C PRO A 92 -1.95 0.18 -3.65
N TYR A 93 -1.83 -1.09 -3.26
CA TYR A 93 -0.61 -1.65 -2.67
C TYR A 93 0.59 -1.55 -3.62
N PHE A 94 0.43 -2.02 -4.85
CA PHE A 94 1.51 -2.04 -5.85
C PHE A 94 2.01 -0.63 -6.14
N VAL A 95 1.09 0.32 -6.31
CA VAL A 95 1.43 1.70 -6.67
C VAL A 95 2.12 2.43 -5.53
N THR A 96 1.60 2.29 -4.30
CA THR A 96 2.22 2.93 -3.13
C THR A 96 3.61 2.35 -2.86
N THR A 97 3.73 1.02 -2.89
CA THR A 97 5.01 0.32 -2.65
C THR A 97 6.03 0.61 -3.75
N SER A 98 5.62 0.68 -5.02
CA SER A 98 6.51 1.10 -6.12
C SER A 98 7.01 2.53 -5.94
N THR A 99 6.12 3.45 -5.54
CA THR A 99 6.48 4.84 -5.27
C THR A 99 7.48 4.95 -4.12
N GLU A 100 7.25 4.22 -3.03
CA GLU A 100 8.17 4.16 -1.89
C GLU A 100 9.51 3.53 -2.27
N THR A 101 9.51 2.49 -3.09
CA THR A 101 10.72 1.83 -3.57
C THR A 101 11.58 2.83 -4.35
N ILE A 102 10.97 3.59 -5.28
CA ILE A 102 11.68 4.64 -6.04
C ILE A 102 12.21 5.72 -5.10
N ALA A 103 11.42 6.15 -4.11
CA ALA A 103 11.85 7.15 -3.13
C ALA A 103 13.02 6.63 -2.27
N LEU A 104 12.97 5.38 -1.84
CA LEU A 104 14.00 4.72 -1.05
C LEU A 104 15.30 4.57 -1.84
N VAL A 105 15.24 4.08 -3.08
CA VAL A 105 16.40 3.98 -3.98
C VAL A 105 17.06 5.34 -4.17
N ARG A 106 16.26 6.42 -4.31
CA ARG A 106 16.80 7.78 -4.38
C ARG A 106 17.44 8.27 -3.08
N ILE A 107 16.96 7.82 -1.92
CA ILE A 107 17.56 8.15 -0.62
C ILE A 107 18.91 7.43 -0.48
N LEU A 108 18.97 6.14 -0.85
CA LEU A 108 20.18 5.32 -0.78
C LEU A 108 21.25 5.74 -1.80
N ASN A 109 20.86 6.12 -3.02
CA ASN A 109 21.80 6.53 -4.08
C ASN A 109 22.25 7.99 -4.00
N LYS A 110 21.73 8.78 -3.04
CA LYS A 110 22.14 10.17 -2.81
C LYS A 110 23.13 10.31 -1.64
N GLU A 111 23.61 9.18 -1.11
CA GLU A 111 24.81 9.09 -0.29
C GLU A 111 25.96 8.55 -1.13
#